data_AF-R5Z5C0-F1
#
_entry.id   AF-R5Z5C0-F1
#
_cell.length_a   1.000
_cell.length_b   1.000
_cell.length_c   1.000
_cell.angle_alpha   90.00
_cell.angle_beta   90.00
_cell.angle_gamma   90.00
#
_symmetry.space_group_name_H-M   'P 1'
#
loop_
_entity.id
_entity.type
_entity.pdbx_description
1 polymer ?
#
loop_
_entity_poly.entity_id
_entity_poly.type
_entity_poly.pdbx_seq_one_letter_code
_entity_poly.pdbx_strand_id
1 'polypeptide(L)' 'MSQNSERLSWTFEEVDGKLKGIMETIYANISDAAKRYNATVGGKTDYVAGANIAGFEKVVDAMLAQGVC' A
#
# COMPACT_ATOMS: atom_id res chain seq x y z
N MET A 1 -1.35 -13.99 -8.23
CA MET A 1 -2.36 -14.17 -9.30
C MET A 1 -2.06 -13.40 -10.60
N SER A 2 -0.82 -12.98 -10.89
CA SER A 2 -0.47 -12.44 -12.24
C SER A 2 0.07 -13.53 -13.15
N GLN A 3 1.14 -14.23 -12.72
CA GLN A 3 1.79 -15.33 -13.46
C GLN A 3 0.79 -16.41 -13.96
N ASN A 4 -0.14 -16.86 -13.12
CA ASN A 4 -1.16 -17.84 -13.53
C ASN A 4 -2.13 -17.29 -14.60
N SER A 5 -2.57 -16.05 -14.44
CA SER A 5 -3.50 -15.40 -15.37
C SER A 5 -2.84 -15.11 -16.73
N GLU A 6 -1.54 -14.79 -16.70
CA GLU A 6 -0.72 -14.55 -17.89
C GLU A 6 -0.14 -15.84 -18.48
N ARG A 7 -0.24 -16.98 -17.78
CA ARG A 7 0.41 -18.26 -18.10
C ARG A 7 1.93 -18.12 -18.29
N LEU A 8 2.55 -17.28 -17.46
CA LEU A 8 3.99 -17.02 -17.45
C LEU A 8 4.62 -17.52 -16.15
N SER A 9 5.94 -17.72 -16.18
CA SER A 9 6.76 -18.01 -15.01
C SER A 9 7.91 -17.00 -14.96
N TRP A 10 7.99 -16.21 -13.90
CA TRP A 10 9.07 -15.26 -13.68
C TRP A 10 10.28 -15.93 -13.03
N THR A 11 11.46 -15.35 -13.22
CA THR A 11 12.65 -15.76 -12.47
C THR A 11 12.58 -15.29 -11.02
N PHE A 12 13.44 -15.84 -10.16
CA PHE A 12 13.53 -15.41 -8.77
C PHE A 12 13.88 -13.92 -8.66
N GLU A 13 14.82 -13.45 -9.47
CA GLU A 13 15.30 -12.07 -9.49
C GLU A 13 14.19 -11.09 -9.90
N GLU A 14 13.35 -11.47 -10.86
CA GLU A 14 12.20 -10.67 -11.26
C GLU A 14 11.16 -10.55 -10.14
N VAL A 15 10.91 -11.65 -9.42
CA VAL A 15 9.99 -11.67 -8.28
C VAL A 15 10.55 -10.83 -7.12
N ASP A 16 11.83 -10.98 -6.79
CA ASP A 16 12.49 -10.23 -5.72
C ASP A 16 12.54 -8.73 -6.03
N GLY A 17 12.86 -8.35 -7.27
CA GLY A 17 12.85 -6.96 -7.72
C GLY A 17 11.46 -6.32 -7.61
N LYS A 18 10.41 -7.06 -8.01
CA LYS A 18 9.02 -6.61 -7.85
C LYS A 18 8.64 -6.49 -6.37
N LEU A 19 9.01 -7.46 -5.54
CA LEU A 19 8.76 -7.43 -4.10
C LEU A 19 9.40 -6.20 -3.46
N LYS A 20 10.67 -5.92 -3.76
CA LYS A 20 11.37 -4.74 -3.27
C LYS A 20 10.64 -3.44 -3.63
N GLY A 21 10.25 -3.28 -4.89
CA GLY A 21 9.50 -2.09 -5.33
C GLY A 21 8.13 -1.95 -4.64
N ILE A 22 7.43 -3.06 -4.39
CA ILE A 22 6.18 -3.06 -3.63
C ILE A 22 6.42 -2.58 -2.19
N MET A 23 7.47 -3.07 -1.53
CA MET A 23 7.79 -2.69 -0.15
C MET A 23 8.18 -1.21 -0.03
N GLU A 24 8.96 -0.68 -0.98
CA GLU A 24 9.29 0.75 -1.07
C GLU A 24 8.03 1.61 -1.25
N THR A 25 7.13 1.17 -2.13
CA THR A 25 5.84 1.84 -2.36
C THR A 25 4.95 1.83 -1.11
N ILE A 26 4.88 0.70 -0.40
CA ILE A 26 4.14 0.61 0.87
C ILE A 26 4.71 1.61 1.87
N TYR A 27 6.03 1.64 2.06
CA TYR A 27 6.66 2.56 3.00
C TYR A 27 6.40 4.03 2.64
N ALA A 28 6.50 4.39 1.36
CA ALA A 28 6.22 5.74 0.90
C ALA A 28 4.77 6.15 1.20
N ASN A 29 3.80 5.28 0.90
CA ASN A 29 2.38 5.55 1.11
C ASN A 29 2.02 5.71 2.60
N ILE A 30 2.52 4.84 3.46
CA ILE A 30 2.22 4.93 4.91
C ILE A 30 2.89 6.16 5.54
N SER A 31 4.09 6.52 5.09
CA SER A 31 4.82 7.69 5.57
C SER A 31 4.12 8.98 5.14
N ASP A 32 3.67 9.04 3.89
CA ASP A 32 2.90 10.16 3.36
C ASP A 32 1.54 10.31 4.07
N ALA A 33 0.78 9.22 4.21
CA ALA A 33 -0.49 9.24 4.92
C ALA A 33 -0.33 9.69 6.38
N ALA A 34 0.67 9.16 7.10
CA ALA A 34 0.93 9.59 8.46
C ALA A 34 1.26 11.10 8.55
N LYS A 35 2.02 11.64 7.59
CA LYS A 35 2.32 13.08 7.52
C LYS A 35 1.09 13.91 7.20
N ARG A 36 0.29 13.52 6.19
CA ARG A 36 -0.93 14.22 5.77
C ARG A 36 -1.91 14.44 6.92
N TYR A 37 -2.05 13.45 7.80
CA TYR A 37 -2.96 13.50 8.94
C TYR A 37 -2.27 13.84 10.27
N ASN A 38 -1.02 14.28 10.24
CA ASN A 38 -0.21 14.59 11.44
C ASN A 38 -0.18 13.45 12.47
N ALA A 39 -0.24 12.19 12.00
CA ALA A 39 -0.21 11.01 12.84
C ALA A 39 1.20 10.84 13.40
N THR A 40 1.35 11.16 14.68
CA THR A 40 2.63 11.09 15.39
C THR A 40 2.46 10.50 16.77
N VAL A 41 3.46 9.75 17.22
CA VAL A 41 3.58 9.24 18.59
C VAL A 41 4.93 9.68 19.14
N GLY A 42 4.91 10.45 20.24
CA GLY A 42 6.14 10.98 20.84
C GLY A 42 6.94 11.91 19.91
N GLY A 43 6.26 12.67 19.04
CA GLY A 43 6.89 13.57 18.08
C GLY A 43 7.54 12.89 16.86
N LYS A 44 7.35 11.58 16.69
CA LYS A 44 7.80 10.82 15.51
C LYS A 44 6.61 10.33 14.70
N THR A 45 6.81 10.12 13.41
CA THR A 45 5.78 9.59 12.49
C THR A 45 5.23 8.26 13.00
N ASP A 46 3.91 8.16 13.11
CA ASP A 46 3.21 6.92 13.44
C ASP A 46 2.90 6.14 12.17
N TYR A 47 3.75 5.15 11.86
CA TYR A 47 3.57 4.29 10.68
C TYR A 47 2.39 3.31 10.82
N VAL A 48 1.98 2.96 12.05
CA VAL A 48 0.83 2.08 12.26
C VAL A 48 -0.45 2.83 11.91
N ALA A 49 -0.59 4.06 12.40
CA ALA A 49 -1.67 4.94 11.99
C ALA A 49 -1.62 5.22 10.47
N GLY A 50 -0.45 5.52 9.93
CA GLY A 50 -0.26 5.72 8.48
C GLY A 50 -0.70 4.52 7.63
N ALA A 51 -0.39 3.30 8.06
CA ALA A 51 -0.81 2.07 7.38
C ALA A 51 -2.33 1.89 7.39
N ASN A 52 -2.97 2.12 8.53
CA ASN A 52 -4.43 2.06 8.65
C ASN A 52 -5.11 3.11 7.76
N ILE A 53 -4.60 4.35 7.76
CA ILE A 53 -5.14 5.44 6.94
C ILE A 53 -4.99 5.12 5.45
N ALA A 54 -3.78 4.81 4.99
CA ALA A 54 -3.53 4.53 3.57
C ALA A 54 -4.34 3.33 3.05
N GLY A 55 -4.47 2.28 3.87
CA GLY A 55 -5.31 1.13 3.55
C GLY A 55 -6.79 1.48 3.49
N PHE A 56 -7.28 2.26 4.46
CA PHE A 56 -8.67 2.67 4.52
C PHE A 56 -9.07 3.60 3.36
N GLU A 57 -8.26 4.62 3.04
CA GLU A 57 -8.49 5.55 1.92
C GLU A 57 -8.74 4.78 0.62
N LYS A 58 -7.86 3.82 0.29
CA LYS A 58 -8.00 3.01 -0.91
C LYS A 58 -9.31 2.21 -0.97
N VAL A 59 -9.77 1.70 0.17
CA VAL A 59 -11.02 0.93 0.24
C VAL A 59 -12.23 1.85 0.15
N VAL A 60 -12.26 2.95 0.89
CA VAL A 60 -13.41 3.86 0.90
C VAL A 60 -13.59 4.54 -0.47
N ASP A 61 -12.51 4.90 -1.15
CA ASP A 61 -12.58 5.45 -2.51
C ASP A 61 -13.22 4.45 -3.48
N ALA A 62 -12.85 3.18 -3.38
CA ALA A 62 -13.43 2.12 -4.20
C ALA A 62 -14.90 1.85 -3.86
N MET A 63 -15.26 1.86 -2.56
CA MET A 63 -16.65 1.68 -2.12
C MET A 63 -17.53 2.84 -2.58
N LEU A 64 -17.07 4.09 -2.45
CA LEU A 64 -17.79 5.28 -2.91
C LEU A 64 -17.99 5.26 -4.43
N ALA A 65 -16.98 4.82 -5.19
CA ALA A 65 -17.08 4.69 -6.64
C ALA A 65 -18.05 3.59 -7.09
N GLN A 66 -18.16 2.49 -6.33
CA GLN A 66 -19.08 1.38 -6.63
C GLN A 66 -20.51 1.63 -6.14
N GLY A 67 -20.71 2.59 -5.23
CA GLY A 67 -22.01 2.96 -4.70
C GLY A 67 -22.59 1.92 -3.74
N VAL A 68 -23.89 2.02 -3.47
CA VAL A 68 -24.61 1.03 -2.68
C VAL A 68 -25.07 -0.09 -3.62
N CYS A 69 -24.55 -1.29 -3.42
CA CYS A 69 -24.82 -2.49 -4.21
C CYS A 69 -25.42 -3.61 -3.35
#